data_AF-A0A098S0T2-F1
#
_entry.id   AF-A0A098S0T2-F1
#
_cell.length_a   1.000
_cell.length_b   1.000
_cell.length_c   1.000
_cell.angle_alpha   90.00
_cell.angle_beta   90.00
_cell.angle_gamma   90.00
#
_symmetry.space_group_name_H-M   'P 1'
#
loop_
_entity.id
_entity.type
_entity.pdbx_description
1 polymer ?
#
loop_
_entity_poly.entity_id
_entity_poly.type
_entity_poly.pdbx_seq_one_letter_code
_entity_poly.pdbx_strand_id
1 'polypeptide(L)'
;MRQSFKKALQKRLLEEDFEGVIKSLITLSDQMGNNLLLNDAVLCYQRWQELQRKRNSDAPSSPDTERLNMQLKQGLWQMIEQLPE
;
A
#
# COMPACT_ATOMS: atom_id res chain seq x y z
N MET A 1 -17.96 11.67 -3.83
CA MET A 1 -17.56 10.35 -4.39
C MET A 1 -16.09 10.01 -4.15
N ARG A 2 -15.18 10.99 -4.03
CA ARG A 2 -13.75 10.76 -3.74
C ARG A 2 -13.40 10.65 -2.23
N GLN A 3 -14.03 11.44 -1.35
CA GLN A 3 -14.00 11.17 0.10
C GLN A 3 -14.38 9.72 0.50
N SER A 4 -15.34 9.10 -0.20
CA SER A 4 -15.71 7.70 0.02
C SER A 4 -14.63 6.71 -0.43
N PHE A 5 -13.85 7.06 -1.47
CA PHE A 5 -12.75 6.24 -1.95
C PHE A 5 -11.56 6.25 -0.97
N LYS A 6 -11.15 7.44 -0.49
CA LYS A 6 -10.09 7.58 0.52
C LYS A 6 -10.41 6.75 1.77
N LYS A 7 -11.65 6.86 2.29
CA LYS A 7 -12.13 6.05 3.43
C LYS A 7 -12.14 4.55 3.14
N ALA A 8 -12.52 4.14 1.93
CA ALA A 8 -12.50 2.72 1.54
C ALA A 8 -11.07 2.16 1.52
N LEU A 9 -10.10 2.91 1.00
CA LEU A 9 -8.69 2.51 1.02
C LEU A 9 -8.13 2.42 2.44
N GLN A 10 -8.42 3.41 3.30
CA GLN A 10 -8.02 3.38 4.71
C GLN A 10 -8.57 2.15 5.43
N LYS A 11 -9.85 1.81 5.21
CA LYS A 11 -10.46 0.61 5.80
C LYS A 11 -9.74 -0.67 5.36
N ARG A 12 -9.51 -0.84 4.06
CA ARG A 12 -8.79 -2.01 3.51
C ARG A 12 -7.36 -2.11 4.05
N LEU A 13 -6.69 -0.97 4.22
CA LEU A 13 -5.34 -0.92 4.80
C LEU A 13 -5.31 -1.34 6.27
N LEU A 14 -6.36 -1.03 7.05
CA LEU A 14 -6.49 -1.51 8.42
C LEU A 14 -6.76 -3.02 8.49
N GLU A 15 -7.45 -3.57 7.50
CA GLU A 15 -7.69 -5.01 7.31
C GLU A 15 -6.46 -5.75 6.72
N GLU A 16 -5.32 -5.07 6.57
CA GLU A 16 -4.08 -5.58 5.95
C GLU A 16 -4.23 -6.05 4.49
N ASP A 17 -5.26 -5.59 3.77
CA ASP A 17 -5.41 -5.81 2.32
C ASP A 17 -4.48 -4.88 1.52
N PHE A 18 -3.18 -5.08 1.69
CA PHE A 18 -2.13 -4.27 1.07
C PHE A 18 -2.18 -4.34 -0.45
N GLU A 19 -2.32 -5.54 -1.03
CA GLU A 19 -2.39 -5.74 -2.47
C GLU A 19 -3.57 -4.98 -3.07
N GLY A 20 -4.73 -5.08 -2.42
CA GLY A 20 -5.94 -4.41 -2.81
C GLY A 20 -5.81 -2.89 -2.83
N VAL A 21 -5.22 -2.32 -1.78
CA VAL A 21 -4.94 -0.89 -1.69
C VAL A 21 -3.97 -0.45 -2.78
N ILE A 22 -2.86 -1.17 -2.98
CA ILE A 22 -1.84 -0.84 -3.96
C ILE A 22 -2.42 -0.85 -5.39
N LYS A 23 -3.17 -1.89 -5.77
CA LYS A 23 -3.81 -1.97 -7.10
C LYS A 23 -4.79 -0.82 -7.33
N SER A 24 -5.55 -0.44 -6.30
CA SER A 24 -6.45 0.70 -6.39
C SER A 24 -5.70 2.03 -6.54
N LEU A 25 -4.56 2.20 -5.88
CA LEU A 25 -3.70 3.37 -6.04
C LEU A 25 -3.06 3.45 -7.44
N ILE A 26 -2.59 2.32 -7.99
CA ILE A 26 -2.07 2.21 -9.36
C ILE A 26 -3.15 2.55 -10.39
N THR A 27 -4.35 2.02 -10.21
CA THR A 27 -5.46 2.30 -11.13
C THR A 27 -5.85 3.78 -11.09
N LEU A 28 -5.91 4.37 -9.90
CA LEU A 28 -6.22 5.78 -9.74
C LEU A 28 -5.11 6.67 -10.33
N SER A 29 -3.84 6.33 -10.11
CA SER A 29 -2.72 7.12 -10.62
C SER A 29 -2.67 7.13 -12.14
N ASP A 30 -2.95 5.99 -12.78
CA ASP A 30 -3.11 5.88 -14.23
C ASP A 30 -4.26 6.76 -14.74
N GLN A 31 -5.45 6.66 -14.11
CA GLN A 31 -6.61 7.48 -14.46
C GLN A 31 -6.37 9.00 -14.31
N MET A 32 -5.52 9.39 -13.36
CA MET A 32 -5.17 10.79 -13.12
C MET A 32 -3.99 11.28 -13.96
N GLY A 33 -3.28 10.39 -14.65
CA GLY A 33 -1.97 10.70 -15.25
C GLY A 33 -0.91 11.12 -14.22
N ASN A 34 -1.05 10.67 -12.97
CA ASN A 34 -0.14 11.02 -11.87
C ASN A 34 1.01 10.00 -11.77
N ASN A 35 2.04 10.23 -12.58
CA ASN A 35 3.22 9.36 -12.64
C ASN A 35 3.97 9.24 -11.30
N LEU A 36 3.92 10.27 -10.45
CA LEU A 36 4.56 10.23 -9.13
C LEU A 36 3.85 9.20 -8.23
N LEU A 37 2.52 9.30 -8.13
CA LEU A 37 1.71 8.35 -7.36
C LEU A 37 1.83 6.92 -7.92
N LEU A 38 1.93 6.78 -9.24
CA LEU A 38 2.15 5.48 -9.88
C LEU A 38 3.48 4.85 -9.43
N ASN A 39 4.58 5.61 -9.52
CA ASN A 39 5.90 5.13 -9.11
C ASN A 39 5.91 4.73 -7.63
N ASP A 40 5.32 5.56 -6.77
CA ASP A 40 5.24 5.30 -5.34
C ASP A 40 4.41 4.04 -5.04
N ALA A 41 3.27 3.85 -5.72
CA ALA A 41 2.46 2.65 -5.57
C ALA A 41 3.18 1.38 -6.05
N VAL A 42 3.97 1.47 -7.12
CA VAL A 42 4.81 0.35 -7.61
C VAL A 42 5.93 0.01 -6.61
N LEU A 43 6.55 1.00 -5.96
CA LEU A 43 7.53 0.75 -4.89
C LEU A 43 6.88 0.05 -3.69
N CYS A 44 5.66 0.45 -3.31
CA CYS A 44 4.88 -0.26 -2.30
C CYS A 44 4.55 -1.70 -2.72
N TYR A 45 4.27 -1.94 -4.00
CA TYR A 45 4.06 -3.30 -4.53
C TYR A 45 5.30 -4.19 -4.36
N GLN A 46 6.48 -3.67 -4.69
CA GLN A 46 7.74 -4.41 -4.52
C GLN A 46 8.01 -4.74 -3.04
N ARG A 47 7.78 -3.79 -2.13
CA ARG A 47 7.91 -4.03 -0.68
C ARG A 47 6.90 -5.04 -0.17
N TRP A 48 5.66 -5.00 -0.66
CA TRP A 48 4.65 -6.01 -0.34
C TRP A 48 5.08 -7.40 -0.82
N GLN A 49 5.63 -7.52 -2.03
CA GLN A 49 6.17 -8.80 -2.52
C GLN A 49 7.34 -9.30 -1.65
N GLU A 50 8.24 -8.42 -1.22
CA GLU A 50 9.31 -8.79 -0.28
C GLU A 50 8.74 -9.27 1.06
N LEU A 51 7.73 -8.58 1.59
CA LEU A 51 7.04 -8.97 2.82
C LEU A 51 6.41 -10.36 2.71
N GLN A 52 5.75 -10.65 1.58
CA GLN A 52 5.18 -11.98 1.32
C GLN A 52 6.27 -13.06 1.26
N ARG A 53 7.40 -12.78 0.60
CA ARG A 53 8.54 -13.74 0.55
C ARG A 53 9.07 -14.05 1.95
N LYS A 54 9.27 -13.03 2.80
CA LYS A 54 9.77 -13.20 4.16
C LYS A 54 8.77 -13.93 5.07
N ARG A 55 7.48 -13.63 4.94
CA ARG A 55 6.41 -14.35 5.65
C ARG A 55 6.37 -15.83 5.28
N ASN A 56 6.70 -16.17 4.03
CA ASN A 56 6.68 -17.54 3.51
C ASN A 56 7.98 -18.33 3.75
N SER A 57 9.06 -17.69 4.23
CA SER A 57 10.39 -18.31 4.38
C SER A 57 10.82 -18.53 5.84
N ASP A 58 9.92 -19.06 6.67
CA ASP A 58 10.18 -19.54 8.06
C ASP A 58 10.40 -18.50 9.18
N ALA A 59 10.39 -17.18 8.92
CA ALA A 59 10.48 -16.17 9.99
C ALA A 59 9.42 -15.04 9.89
N PRO A 60 8.11 -15.38 9.87
CA PRO A 60 7.02 -14.41 9.75
C PRO A 60 6.96 -13.39 10.90
N SER A 61 7.57 -13.72 12.04
CA SER A 61 7.65 -12.86 13.24
C SER A 61 9.05 -12.30 13.50
N SER A 62 9.94 -12.31 12.50
CA SER A 62 11.24 -11.63 12.65
C SER A 62 11.01 -10.12 12.79
N PRO A 63 11.83 -9.42 13.59
CA PRO A 63 11.78 -7.97 13.71
C PRO A 63 11.86 -7.24 12.35
N ASP A 64 12.58 -7.83 11.39
CA ASP A 64 12.67 -7.32 10.02
C ASP A 64 11.35 -7.43 9.25
N THR A 65 10.61 -8.52 9.43
CA THR A 65 9.28 -8.71 8.80
C THR A 65 8.26 -7.74 9.39
N GLU A 66 8.26 -7.55 10.70
CA GLU A 66 7.37 -6.57 11.36
C GLU A 66 7.72 -5.13 10.96
N ARG A 67 9.01 -4.80 10.91
CA ARG A 67 9.47 -3.48 10.44
C ARG A 67 9.05 -3.21 9.01
N LEU A 68 9.22 -4.19 8.11
CA LEU A 68 8.81 -4.07 6.73
C LEU A 68 7.29 -3.89 6.59
N ASN A 69 6.51 -4.64 7.39
CA ASN A 69 5.05 -4.48 7.45
C ASN A 69 4.65 -3.07 7.90
N MET A 70 5.26 -2.56 8.99
CA MET A 70 5.00 -1.21 9.48
C MET A 70 5.34 -0.13 8.45
N GLN A 71 6.50 -0.25 7.79
CA GLN A 71 6.91 0.69 6.74
C GLN A 71 5.96 0.67 5.55
N LEU A 72 5.50 -0.51 5.13
CA LEU A 72 4.51 -0.64 4.07
C LEU A 72 3.20 0.04 4.46
N LYS A 73 2.69 -0.23 5.66
CA LYS A 73 1.45 0.34 6.18
C LYS A 73 1.52 1.87 6.27
N GLN A 74 2.61 2.41 6.82
CA GLN A 74 2.82 3.87 6.91
C GLN A 74 2.93 4.52 5.53
N GLY A 75 3.68 3.93 4.61
CA GLY A 75 3.83 4.46 3.24
C GLY A 75 2.49 4.52 2.51
N LEU A 76 1.70 3.43 2.57
CA LEU A 76 0.36 3.41 1.98
C LEU A 76 -0.58 4.40 2.63
N TRP A 77 -0.53 4.54 3.96
CA TRP A 77 -1.35 5.52 4.68
C TRP A 77 -1.06 6.94 4.20
N GLN A 78 0.22 7.31 4.07
CA GLN A 78 0.62 8.63 3.59
C GLN A 78 0.17 8.89 2.15
N MET A 79 0.29 7.89 1.25
CA MET A 79 -0.20 8.02 -0.12
C MET A 79 -1.70 8.25 -0.16
N ILE A 80 -2.47 7.50 0.64
CA ILE A 80 -3.92 7.68 0.77
C ILE A 80 -4.24 9.08 1.30
N GLU A 81 -3.46 9.59 2.26
CA GLU A 81 -3.66 10.93 2.81
C GLU A 81 -3.48 12.05 1.79
N GLN A 82 -2.55 11.87 0.84
CA GLN A 82 -2.24 12.84 -0.21
C GLN A 82 -3.21 12.79 -1.41
N LEU A 83 -4.13 11.83 -1.46
CA LEU A 83 -5.12 11.77 -2.53
C LEU A 83 -6.05 12.99 -2.48
N PRO A 84 -6.43 13.53 -3.66
CA PRO A 84 -7.40 14.63 -3.71
C PRO A 84 -8.78 14.18 -3.21
N GLU A 85 -9.48 15.09 -2.55
CA GLU A 85 -10.83 14.87 -1.98
C GLU A 85 -11.95 14.61 -2.99
#